data_AF-A0A7J7TLV5-F1
#
_entry.id   AF-A0A7J7TLV5-F1
#
_cell.length_a   1.000
_cell.length_b   1.000
_cell.length_c   1.000
_cell.angle_alpha   90.00
_cell.angle_beta   90.00
_cell.angle_gamma   90.00
#
_symmetry.space_group_name_H-M   'P 1'
#
loop_
_entity.id
_entity.type
_entity.pdbx_description
1 polymer ?
#
loop_
_entity_poly.entity_id
_entity_poly.type
_entity_poly.pdbx_seq_one_letter_code
_entity_poly.pdbx_strand_id
1 'polypeptide(L)'
;MVKSQKLHVQAKGGKVICLGTVYGNIDICASDKSTVTVDKLQGSAVNISTEDGLLKAKYLYTESSFLSSAAGDITLGSVHGNITLENKMGNITVDSSSGYLKASTHQGALDVYVSQLGKVELKSHKGSILVKVPSSLQAHLQLSGKEIDMNSEVHVQEMAEAQKDDGVIITGLMNQANKHEKWIKADAPKGTVSFRIQSWFQSLKLQD
;
A
#
# COMPACT_ATOMS: atom_id res chain seq x y z
N MET A 1 19.49 6.39 -17.50
CA MET A 1 19.69 6.14 -16.06
C MET A 1 20.23 7.42 -15.44
N VAL A 2 19.61 7.91 -14.38
CA VAL A 2 20.09 9.07 -13.61
C VAL A 2 20.69 8.55 -12.31
N LYS A 3 21.88 9.02 -11.92
CA LYS A 3 22.52 8.67 -10.64
C LYS A 3 22.93 9.95 -9.95
N SER A 4 22.44 10.16 -8.73
CA SER A 4 22.82 11.29 -7.88
C SER A 4 22.91 10.81 -6.43
N GLN A 5 23.63 11.54 -5.59
CA GLN A 5 23.50 11.36 -4.14
C GLN A 5 22.16 11.91 -3.65
N LYS A 6 21.76 13.07 -4.16
CA LYS A 6 20.49 13.73 -3.86
C LYS A 6 19.87 14.30 -5.14
N LEU A 7 18.60 14.03 -5.37
CA LEU A 7 17.80 14.60 -6.45
C LEU A 7 16.62 15.34 -5.82
N HIS A 8 16.41 16.59 -6.21
CA HIS A 8 15.30 17.41 -5.78
C HIS A 8 14.55 17.94 -7.00
N VAL A 9 13.25 17.71 -7.06
CA VAL A 9 12.37 18.16 -8.15
C VAL A 9 11.19 18.90 -7.58
N GLN A 10 10.90 20.07 -8.12
CA GLN A 10 9.68 20.83 -7.82
C GLN A 10 8.91 21.10 -9.10
N ALA A 11 7.60 20.87 -9.04
CA ALA A 11 6.68 21.21 -10.12
C ALA A 11 5.43 21.90 -9.56
N LYS A 12 4.95 22.90 -10.29
CA LYS A 12 3.68 23.59 -10.03
C LYS A 12 2.88 23.60 -11.33
N GLY A 13 1.86 22.75 -11.40
CA GLY A 13 1.23 22.34 -12.65
C GLY A 13 2.11 21.42 -13.53
N GLY A 14 1.47 20.69 -14.45
CA GLY A 14 2.15 19.88 -15.47
C GLY A 14 2.44 18.43 -15.05
N LYS A 15 3.56 17.88 -15.53
CA LYS A 15 3.94 16.48 -15.32
C LYS A 15 5.41 16.35 -14.96
N VAL A 16 5.70 15.59 -13.91
CA VAL A 16 7.03 15.08 -13.60
C VAL A 16 7.08 13.64 -14.10
N ILE A 17 7.97 13.37 -15.05
CA ILE A 17 8.11 12.03 -15.66
C ILE A 17 9.55 11.58 -15.51
N CYS A 18 9.76 10.54 -14.70
CA CYS A 18 11.06 9.91 -14.51
C CYS A 18 11.12 8.60 -15.30
N LEU A 19 11.73 8.66 -16.49
CA LEU A 19 11.90 7.51 -17.38
C LEU A 19 13.12 6.67 -16.98
N GLY A 20 12.97 5.35 -17.00
CA GLY A 20 14.02 4.42 -16.62
C GLY A 20 14.34 4.45 -15.12
N THR A 21 15.61 4.24 -14.78
CA THR A 21 16.06 4.15 -13.37
C THR A 21 16.68 5.45 -12.89
N VAL A 22 16.20 5.92 -11.73
CA VAL A 22 16.79 7.01 -10.96
C VAL A 22 17.37 6.44 -9.66
N TYR A 23 18.68 6.64 -9.45
CA TYR A 23 19.41 6.20 -8.28
C TYR A 23 19.76 7.37 -7.36
N GLY A 24 19.46 7.28 -6.07
CA GLY A 24 19.86 8.27 -5.05
C GLY A 24 18.82 8.52 -3.96
N ASN A 25 19.07 9.53 -3.12
CA ASN A 25 18.05 10.08 -2.25
C ASN A 25 17.18 11.06 -3.05
N ILE A 26 15.89 10.80 -3.17
CA ILE A 26 15.01 11.52 -4.09
C ILE A 26 13.94 12.27 -3.31
N ASP A 27 13.72 13.52 -3.69
CA ASP A 27 12.66 14.38 -3.16
C ASP A 27 11.91 15.01 -4.35
N ILE A 28 10.63 14.70 -4.50
CA ILE A 28 9.77 15.24 -5.55
C ILE A 28 8.55 15.90 -4.90
N CYS A 29 8.41 17.21 -5.09
CA CYS A 29 7.22 17.95 -4.66
C CYS A 29 6.47 18.49 -5.88
N ALA A 30 5.22 18.10 -6.03
CA ALA A 30 4.39 18.47 -7.18
C ALA A 30 3.06 19.04 -6.70
N SER A 31 2.83 20.34 -6.87
CA SER A 31 1.63 21.04 -6.39
C SER A 31 0.61 21.28 -7.51
N ASP A 32 -0.56 21.80 -7.13
CA ASP A 32 -1.74 21.93 -7.98
C ASP A 32 -2.16 20.56 -8.55
N LYS A 33 -2.47 20.51 -9.84
CA LYS A 33 -2.87 19.28 -10.57
C LYS A 33 -1.69 18.52 -11.18
N SER A 34 -0.48 18.73 -10.65
CA SER A 34 0.74 18.11 -11.19
C SER A 34 0.71 16.60 -11.00
N THR A 35 1.00 15.87 -12.07
CA THR A 35 1.15 14.40 -11.99
C THR A 35 2.62 14.01 -11.84
N VAL A 36 2.89 12.95 -11.08
CA VAL A 36 4.22 12.35 -10.95
C VAL A 36 4.13 10.91 -11.47
N THR A 37 4.90 10.60 -12.51
CA THR A 37 5.01 9.25 -13.07
C THR A 37 6.45 8.81 -13.08
N VAL A 38 6.73 7.67 -12.45
CA VAL A 38 8.09 7.15 -12.29
C VAL A 38 8.16 5.69 -12.69
N ASP A 39 9.15 5.35 -13.53
CA ASP A 39 9.41 3.97 -13.90
C ASP A 39 10.09 3.19 -12.77
N LYS A 40 11.28 3.64 -12.34
CA LYS A 40 12.03 2.94 -11.28
C LYS A 40 12.85 3.90 -10.43
N LEU A 41 12.68 3.79 -9.11
CA LEU A 41 13.49 4.45 -8.10
C LEU A 41 14.29 3.44 -7.30
N GLN A 42 15.57 3.73 -7.08
CA GLN A 42 16.45 2.94 -6.23
C GLN A 42 17.30 3.85 -5.34
N GLY A 43 17.42 3.55 -4.06
CA GLY A 43 18.21 4.37 -3.14
C GLY A 43 17.81 4.18 -1.69
N SER A 44 18.44 4.92 -0.78
CA SER A 44 18.16 4.77 0.66
C SER A 44 16.86 5.47 1.05
N ALA A 45 16.61 6.70 0.58
CA ALA A 45 15.42 7.47 0.93
C ALA A 45 14.72 8.08 -0.28
N VAL A 46 13.40 7.89 -0.40
CA VAL A 46 12.55 8.55 -1.41
C VAL A 46 11.37 9.25 -0.75
N ASN A 47 11.21 10.54 -1.04
CA ASN A 47 10.04 11.33 -0.65
C ASN A 47 9.35 11.84 -1.92
N ILE A 48 8.05 11.60 -2.05
CA ILE A 48 7.25 12.15 -3.16
C ILE A 48 5.94 12.69 -2.61
N SER A 49 5.64 13.95 -2.89
CA SER A 49 4.37 14.56 -2.50
C SER A 49 3.66 15.15 -3.72
N THR A 50 2.34 14.95 -3.74
CA THR A 50 1.40 15.55 -4.69
C THR A 50 0.27 16.26 -3.97
N GLU A 51 -0.44 17.18 -4.63
CA GLU A 51 -1.70 17.72 -4.13
C GLU A 51 -2.88 17.00 -4.77
N ASP A 52 -3.34 17.44 -5.94
CA ASP A 52 -4.54 16.90 -6.61
C ASP A 52 -4.20 15.93 -7.75
N GLY A 53 -2.95 15.92 -8.22
CA GLY A 53 -2.53 15.08 -9.33
C GLY A 53 -2.11 13.67 -8.92
N LEU A 54 -2.22 12.74 -9.87
CA LEU A 54 -1.84 11.33 -9.71
C LEU A 54 -0.36 11.17 -9.36
N LEU A 55 -0.07 10.30 -8.40
CA LEU A 55 1.26 9.80 -8.10
C LEU A 55 1.35 8.32 -8.53
N LYS A 56 2.16 8.02 -9.55
CA LYS A 56 2.41 6.66 -10.02
C LYS A 56 3.89 6.32 -10.01
N ALA A 57 4.25 5.19 -9.38
CA ALA A 57 5.59 4.63 -9.45
C ALA A 57 5.56 3.13 -9.74
N LYS A 58 6.17 2.68 -10.84
CA LYS A 58 6.12 1.28 -11.27
C LYS A 58 7.01 0.38 -10.42
N TYR A 59 8.22 0.83 -10.08
CA TYR A 59 9.15 0.10 -9.23
C TYR A 59 9.78 1.02 -8.18
N LEU A 60 9.73 0.61 -6.92
CA LEU A 60 10.32 1.33 -5.80
C LEU A 60 11.18 0.34 -4.99
N TYR A 61 12.50 0.41 -5.15
CA TYR A 61 13.45 -0.48 -4.46
C TYR A 61 14.34 0.35 -3.54
N THR A 62 13.85 0.58 -2.33
CA THR A 62 14.45 1.55 -1.41
C THR A 62 14.60 0.97 -0.01
N GLU A 63 15.46 1.54 0.82
CA GLU A 63 15.44 1.21 2.25
C GLU A 63 14.20 1.81 2.93
N SER A 64 13.91 3.09 2.66
CA SER A 64 12.76 3.81 3.19
C SER A 64 12.15 4.74 2.15
N SER A 65 10.81 4.82 2.12
CA SER A 65 10.09 5.77 1.28
C SER A 65 8.86 6.33 1.96
N PHE A 66 8.60 7.62 1.72
CA PHE A 66 7.37 8.30 2.09
C PHE A 66 6.71 8.92 0.86
N LEU A 67 5.48 8.51 0.55
CA LEU A 67 4.73 9.04 -0.58
C LEU A 67 3.39 9.59 -0.10
N SER A 68 3.03 10.79 -0.54
CA SER A 68 1.79 11.42 -0.12
C SER A 68 1.03 12.15 -1.22
N SER A 69 -0.29 12.26 -1.03
CA SER A 69 -1.18 13.08 -1.84
C SER A 69 -2.26 13.74 -0.99
N ALA A 70 -2.78 14.89 -1.42
CA ALA A 70 -3.96 15.48 -0.79
C ALA A 70 -5.26 14.84 -1.33
N ALA A 71 -5.40 14.79 -2.66
CA ALA A 71 -6.59 14.28 -3.32
C ALA A 71 -6.29 13.35 -4.50
N GLY A 72 -5.07 13.38 -5.04
CA GLY A 72 -4.67 12.50 -6.13
C GLY A 72 -4.53 11.04 -5.68
N ASP A 73 -4.81 10.10 -6.58
CA ASP A 73 -4.57 8.69 -6.29
C ASP A 73 -3.06 8.39 -6.19
N ILE A 74 -2.72 7.39 -5.38
CA ILE A 74 -1.36 6.83 -5.30
C ILE A 74 -1.40 5.42 -5.86
N THR A 75 -0.65 5.15 -6.93
CA THR A 75 -0.56 3.83 -7.57
C THR A 75 0.88 3.35 -7.62
N LEU A 76 1.18 2.28 -6.89
CA LEU A 76 2.50 1.65 -6.88
C LEU A 76 2.43 0.26 -7.50
N GLY A 77 3.39 -0.03 -8.37
CA GLY A 77 3.57 -1.36 -8.94
C GLY A 77 4.21 -2.30 -7.91
N SER A 78 5.50 -2.60 -8.09
CA SER A 78 6.26 -3.42 -7.13
C SER A 78 7.11 -2.58 -6.21
N VAL A 79 6.92 -2.75 -4.90
CA VAL A 79 7.66 -2.02 -3.87
C VAL A 79 8.45 -2.96 -2.97
N HIS A 80 9.70 -2.60 -2.67
CA HIS A 80 10.57 -3.22 -1.68
C HIS A 80 11.09 -2.17 -0.71
N GLY A 81 11.05 -2.49 0.59
CA GLY A 81 11.58 -1.65 1.66
C GLY A 81 10.58 -1.30 2.75
N ASN A 82 10.85 -0.19 3.45
CA ASN A 82 9.94 0.42 4.42
C ASN A 82 9.15 1.55 3.76
N ILE A 83 7.90 1.28 3.41
CA ILE A 83 7.09 2.20 2.60
C ILE A 83 5.96 2.78 3.45
N THR A 84 5.85 4.11 3.49
CA THR A 84 4.73 4.83 4.11
C THR A 84 3.97 5.61 3.06
N LEU A 85 2.65 5.40 2.98
CA LEU A 85 1.74 6.04 2.03
C LEU A 85 0.66 6.81 2.80
N GLU A 86 0.50 8.09 2.46
CA GLU A 86 -0.52 8.95 3.08
C GLU A 86 -1.36 9.67 2.04
N ASN A 87 -2.68 9.53 2.14
CA ASN A 87 -3.62 10.25 1.30
C ASN A 87 -4.72 10.87 2.17
N LYS A 88 -5.40 11.92 1.71
CA LYS A 88 -6.60 12.43 2.39
C LYS A 88 -7.88 12.03 1.67
N MET A 89 -7.95 12.17 0.35
CA MET A 89 -9.19 11.96 -0.42
C MET A 89 -9.03 11.05 -1.64
N GLY A 90 -7.82 10.60 -1.95
CA GLY A 90 -7.57 9.66 -3.04
C GLY A 90 -7.47 8.22 -2.56
N ASN A 91 -7.51 7.31 -3.53
CA ASN A 91 -7.29 5.88 -3.35
C ASN A 91 -5.79 5.57 -3.31
N ILE A 92 -5.46 4.42 -2.72
CA ILE A 92 -4.11 3.88 -2.70
C ILE A 92 -4.16 2.46 -3.27
N THR A 93 -3.41 2.22 -4.34
CA THR A 93 -3.24 0.89 -4.94
C THR A 93 -1.78 0.48 -4.88
N VAL A 94 -1.50 -0.74 -4.40
CA VAL A 94 -0.17 -1.36 -4.37
C VAL A 94 -0.24 -2.75 -4.97
N ASP A 95 0.28 -2.91 -6.19
CA ASP A 95 0.17 -4.15 -6.97
C ASP A 95 1.03 -5.29 -6.38
N SER A 96 2.14 -4.99 -5.70
CA SER A 96 2.87 -5.94 -4.86
C SER A 96 3.79 -5.25 -3.87
N SER A 97 3.62 -5.57 -2.59
CA SER A 97 4.49 -5.14 -1.49
C SER A 97 5.33 -6.27 -0.92
N SER A 98 6.62 -6.00 -0.76
CA SER A 98 7.58 -6.85 -0.06
C SER A 98 8.34 -6.02 0.98
N GLY A 99 8.20 -6.37 2.26
CA GLY A 99 8.78 -5.62 3.38
C GLY A 99 7.73 -4.98 4.29
N TYR A 100 8.00 -3.77 4.77
CA TYR A 100 7.11 -3.04 5.66
C TYR A 100 6.26 -2.04 4.87
N LEU A 101 4.96 -2.06 5.09
CA LEU A 101 4.02 -1.15 4.44
C LEU A 101 3.10 -0.52 5.48
N LYS A 102 3.07 0.80 5.50
CA LYS A 102 2.03 1.57 6.19
C LYS A 102 1.30 2.39 5.14
N ALA A 103 -0.01 2.22 5.02
CA ALA A 103 -0.82 3.00 4.09
C ALA A 103 -2.06 3.53 4.77
N SER A 104 -2.36 4.81 4.56
CA SER A 104 -3.55 5.42 5.14
C SER A 104 -4.23 6.42 4.21
N THR A 105 -5.56 6.42 4.22
CA THR A 105 -6.38 7.46 3.60
C THR A 105 -7.57 7.84 4.49
N HIS A 106 -8.05 9.08 4.39
CA HIS A 106 -9.25 9.49 5.13
C HIS A 106 -10.54 9.19 4.33
N GLN A 107 -10.57 9.51 3.05
CA GLN A 107 -11.70 9.31 2.13
C GLN A 107 -11.22 8.63 0.85
N GLY A 108 -10.94 7.33 0.90
CA GLY A 108 -10.52 6.56 -0.28
C GLY A 108 -10.43 5.08 0.03
N ALA A 109 -10.38 4.25 -1.01
CA ALA A 109 -10.15 2.82 -0.85
C ALA A 109 -8.65 2.49 -0.84
N LEU A 110 -8.30 1.39 -0.16
CA LEU A 110 -6.97 0.77 -0.29
C LEU A 110 -7.13 -0.56 -1.01
N ASP A 111 -6.32 -0.79 -2.03
CA ASP A 111 -6.17 -2.09 -2.70
C ASP A 111 -4.70 -2.51 -2.65
N VAL A 112 -4.38 -3.52 -1.83
CA VAL A 112 -2.99 -3.91 -1.54
C VAL A 112 -2.80 -5.41 -1.72
N TYR A 113 -1.81 -5.77 -2.54
CA TYR A 113 -1.29 -7.13 -2.61
C TYR A 113 0.01 -7.24 -1.79
N VAL A 114 0.04 -8.16 -0.83
CA VAL A 114 1.22 -8.43 0.01
C VAL A 114 1.91 -9.69 -0.49
N SER A 115 3.06 -9.55 -1.15
CA SER A 115 3.80 -10.68 -1.71
C SER A 115 4.76 -11.31 -0.71
N GLN A 116 5.46 -10.49 0.09
CA GLN A 116 6.35 -10.95 1.16
C GLN A 116 6.15 -10.11 2.42
N LEU A 117 5.89 -10.80 3.53
CA LEU A 117 5.44 -10.14 4.75
C LEU A 117 6.61 -9.66 5.62
N GLY A 118 6.68 -8.34 5.83
CA GLY A 118 7.27 -7.68 7.00
C GLY A 118 6.17 -7.34 8.02
N LYS A 119 5.81 -6.05 8.16
CA LYS A 119 4.58 -5.61 8.86
C LYS A 119 3.74 -4.76 7.92
N VAL A 120 2.43 -4.98 7.91
CA VAL A 120 1.50 -4.26 7.04
C VAL A 120 0.41 -3.60 7.87
N GLU A 121 0.38 -2.27 7.91
CA GLU A 121 -0.68 -1.49 8.56
C GLU A 121 -1.46 -0.68 7.51
N LEU A 122 -2.74 -0.98 7.36
CA LEU A 122 -3.63 -0.33 6.40
C LEU A 122 -4.76 0.35 7.14
N LYS A 123 -5.06 1.60 6.78
CA LYS A 123 -6.16 2.35 7.39
C LYS A 123 -6.95 3.15 6.36
N SER A 124 -8.27 2.96 6.35
CA SER A 124 -9.18 3.85 5.64
C SER A 124 -10.32 4.30 6.53
N HIS A 125 -10.44 5.59 6.80
CA HIS A 125 -11.47 6.03 7.75
C HIS A 125 -12.88 5.97 7.15
N LYS A 126 -13.08 6.42 5.91
CA LYS A 126 -14.38 6.46 5.21
C LYS A 126 -14.44 5.59 3.95
N GLY A 127 -13.48 4.72 3.73
CA GLY A 127 -13.46 3.80 2.59
C GLY A 127 -13.16 2.37 3.00
N SER A 128 -13.15 1.48 2.00
CA SER A 128 -12.90 0.05 2.19
C SER A 128 -11.43 -0.31 1.98
N ILE A 129 -11.02 -1.45 2.52
CA ILE A 129 -9.68 -2.00 2.36
C ILE A 129 -9.81 -3.39 1.74
N LEU A 130 -9.16 -3.60 0.60
CA LEU A 130 -8.95 -4.92 0.00
C LEU A 130 -7.51 -5.34 0.23
N VAL A 131 -7.33 -6.45 0.93
CA VAL A 131 -6.04 -7.11 1.12
C VAL A 131 -6.01 -8.41 0.34
N LYS A 132 -5.01 -8.56 -0.52
CA LYS A 132 -4.75 -9.77 -1.30
C LYS A 132 -3.41 -10.37 -0.89
N VAL A 133 -3.37 -11.69 -0.74
CA VAL A 133 -2.15 -12.42 -0.33
C VAL A 133 -2.03 -13.73 -1.10
N PRO A 134 -0.81 -14.25 -1.32
CA PRO A 134 -0.65 -15.60 -1.85
C PRO A 134 -1.09 -16.64 -0.81
N SER A 135 -1.55 -17.81 -1.29
CA SER A 135 -2.07 -18.89 -0.45
C SER A 135 -1.08 -19.42 0.58
N SER A 136 0.22 -19.26 0.35
CA SER A 136 1.28 -19.70 1.25
C SER A 136 1.71 -18.66 2.28
N LEU A 137 1.16 -17.44 2.27
CA LEU A 137 1.61 -16.37 3.18
C LEU A 137 1.24 -16.71 4.63
N GLN A 138 2.22 -16.64 5.53
CA GLN A 138 1.99 -16.80 6.96
C GLN A 138 1.90 -15.43 7.60
N ALA A 139 0.79 -15.11 8.28
CA ALA A 139 0.58 -13.81 8.90
C ALA A 139 -0.28 -13.92 10.17
N HIS A 140 0.00 -13.08 11.17
CA HIS A 140 -1.00 -12.73 12.17
C HIS A 140 -1.92 -11.66 11.59
N LEU A 141 -3.23 -11.92 11.58
CA LEU A 141 -4.25 -11.01 11.06
C LEU A 141 -4.91 -10.24 12.20
N GLN A 142 -5.10 -8.95 11.99
CA GLN A 142 -5.99 -8.10 12.79
C GLN A 142 -6.84 -7.24 11.84
N LEU A 143 -8.03 -7.69 11.52
CA LEU A 143 -8.96 -7.02 10.62
C LEU A 143 -10.02 -6.31 11.45
N SER A 144 -10.33 -5.06 11.12
CA SER A 144 -11.29 -4.22 11.83
C SER A 144 -12.06 -3.40 10.81
N GLY A 145 -13.39 -3.48 10.82
CA GLY A 145 -14.21 -2.66 9.94
C GLY A 145 -15.68 -2.73 10.28
N LYS A 146 -16.49 -1.93 9.60
CA LYS A 146 -17.96 -2.01 9.73
C LYS A 146 -18.43 -3.41 9.32
N GLU A 147 -17.84 -3.93 8.26
CA GLU A 147 -18.03 -5.30 7.78
C GLU A 147 -16.66 -5.91 7.48
N ILE A 148 -16.55 -7.22 7.69
CA ILE A 148 -15.36 -7.98 7.29
C ILE A 148 -15.81 -9.12 6.38
N ASP A 149 -15.16 -9.21 5.22
CA ASP A 149 -15.46 -10.18 4.19
C ASP A 149 -14.18 -10.99 3.90
N MET A 150 -14.17 -12.27 4.23
CA MET A 150 -13.05 -13.18 3.99
C MET A 150 -13.45 -14.29 3.04
N ASN A 151 -12.64 -14.55 2.01
CA ASN A 151 -12.85 -15.69 1.11
C ASN A 151 -12.70 -17.01 1.89
N SER A 152 -13.50 -18.04 1.57
CA SER A 152 -13.45 -19.39 2.15
C SER A 152 -12.10 -20.09 1.98
N GLU A 153 -11.27 -19.67 1.02
CA GLU A 153 -9.91 -20.18 0.84
C GLU A 153 -8.93 -19.74 1.95
N VAL A 154 -9.30 -18.72 2.75
CA VAL A 154 -8.45 -18.18 3.82
C VAL A 154 -8.56 -19.07 5.05
N HIS A 155 -7.49 -19.80 5.36
CA HIS A 155 -7.42 -20.67 6.54
C HIS A 155 -6.84 -19.90 7.73
N VAL A 156 -7.69 -19.58 8.72
CA VAL A 156 -7.30 -18.85 9.94
C VAL A 156 -7.44 -19.76 11.16
N GLN A 157 -6.36 -19.90 11.92
CA GLN A 157 -6.29 -20.62 13.20
C GLN A 157 -6.37 -19.64 14.36
N GLU A 158 -6.76 -20.11 15.54
CA GLU A 158 -6.96 -19.26 16.73
C GLU A 158 -7.85 -18.03 16.42
N MET A 159 -8.83 -18.22 15.52
CA MET A 159 -9.67 -17.12 15.08
C MET A 159 -10.58 -16.67 16.23
N ALA A 160 -10.50 -15.38 16.56
CA ALA A 160 -11.40 -14.73 17.49
C ALA A 160 -12.09 -13.56 16.78
N GLU A 161 -13.40 -13.50 16.93
CA GLU A 161 -14.24 -12.41 16.45
C GLU A 161 -14.81 -11.67 17.65
N ALA A 162 -14.76 -10.34 17.61
CA ALA A 162 -15.34 -9.49 18.62
C ALA A 162 -16.11 -8.34 17.96
N GLN A 163 -17.25 -7.99 18.53
CA GLN A 163 -17.97 -6.77 18.18
C GLN A 163 -17.31 -5.59 18.91
N LYS A 164 -17.06 -4.49 18.19
CA LYS A 164 -16.54 -3.26 18.76
C LYS A 164 -17.30 -2.07 18.18
N ASP A 165 -18.00 -1.35 19.06
CA ASP A 165 -18.88 -0.24 18.70
C ASP A 165 -19.96 -0.69 17.68
N ASP A 166 -19.89 -0.19 16.43
CA ASP A 166 -20.75 -0.54 15.30
C ASP A 166 -20.04 -1.42 14.24
N GLY A 167 -18.87 -1.97 14.58
CA GLY A 167 -18.05 -2.78 13.68
C GLY A 167 -17.59 -4.11 14.28
N VAL A 168 -16.89 -4.87 13.46
CA VAL A 168 -16.36 -6.20 13.76
C VAL A 168 -14.84 -6.14 13.78
N ILE A 169 -14.24 -6.89 14.68
CA ILE A 169 -12.80 -7.17 14.71
C ILE A 169 -12.59 -8.67 14.61
N ILE A 170 -11.74 -9.09 13.68
CA ILE A 170 -11.25 -10.47 13.56
C ILE A 170 -9.75 -10.49 13.81
N THR A 171 -9.32 -11.40 14.69
CA THR A 171 -7.91 -11.73 14.90
C THR A 171 -7.67 -13.21 14.65
N GLY A 172 -6.48 -13.57 14.18
CA GLY A 172 -6.09 -14.99 14.07
C GLY A 172 -4.82 -15.22 13.28
N LEU A 173 -4.35 -16.46 13.28
CA LEU A 173 -3.11 -16.90 12.64
C LEU A 173 -3.40 -17.55 11.28
N MET A 174 -2.97 -16.91 10.20
CA MET A 174 -3.04 -17.48 8.87
C MET A 174 -1.85 -18.41 8.62
N ASN A 175 -2.12 -19.61 8.08
CA ASN A 175 -1.10 -20.59 7.67
C ASN A 175 -0.06 -20.93 8.75
N GLN A 176 -0.50 -21.11 10.01
CA GLN A 176 0.37 -21.46 11.14
C GLN A 176 1.48 -20.44 11.43
N ALA A 177 1.22 -19.15 11.17
CA ALA A 177 2.18 -18.09 11.47
C ALA A 177 2.63 -18.11 12.94
N ASN A 178 3.91 -17.83 13.17
CA ASN A 178 4.39 -17.58 14.53
C ASN A 178 3.80 -16.25 15.05
N LYS A 179 3.52 -16.18 16.35
CA LYS A 179 2.87 -15.02 16.98
C LYS A 179 3.72 -13.73 16.97
N HIS A 180 4.93 -13.75 16.41
CA HIS A 180 5.90 -12.66 16.55
C HIS A 180 6.32 -12.08 15.19
N GLU A 181 6.33 -10.74 15.16
CA GLU A 181 6.91 -9.84 14.15
C GLU A 181 6.21 -9.68 12.80
N LYS A 182 5.44 -10.66 12.31
CA LYS A 182 4.81 -10.61 10.98
C LYS A 182 3.28 -10.54 11.05
N TRP A 183 2.73 -9.35 10.81
CA TRP A 183 1.30 -9.12 10.90
C TRP A 183 0.74 -8.23 9.80
N ILE A 184 -0.55 -8.44 9.52
CA ILE A 184 -1.38 -7.61 8.65
C ILE A 184 -2.52 -7.06 9.50
N LYS A 185 -2.57 -5.73 9.64
CA LYS A 185 -3.68 -5.02 10.27
C LYS A 185 -4.34 -4.14 9.24
N ALA A 186 -5.65 -4.31 9.10
CA ALA A 186 -6.46 -3.47 8.25
C ALA A 186 -7.59 -2.89 9.11
N ASP A 187 -7.70 -1.56 9.13
CA ASP A 187 -8.68 -0.83 9.91
C ASP A 187 -9.51 0.08 9.00
N ALA A 188 -10.77 -0.31 8.76
CA ALA A 188 -11.75 0.42 7.96
C ALA A 188 -13.01 0.74 8.77
N PRO A 189 -12.97 1.66 9.76
CA PRO A 189 -14.06 1.84 10.74
C PRO A 189 -15.44 2.10 10.12
N LYS A 190 -15.51 2.76 8.96
CA LYS A 190 -16.77 3.06 8.25
C LYS A 190 -16.93 2.29 6.94
N GLY A 191 -16.03 1.36 6.65
CA GLY A 191 -16.00 0.60 5.41
C GLY A 191 -15.89 -0.89 5.63
N THR A 192 -15.68 -1.60 4.55
CA THR A 192 -15.50 -3.06 4.55
C THR A 192 -14.02 -3.39 4.49
N VAL A 193 -13.58 -4.37 5.28
CA VAL A 193 -12.28 -5.01 5.09
C VAL A 193 -12.50 -6.33 4.36
N SER A 194 -12.05 -6.41 3.11
CA SER A 194 -12.05 -7.63 2.33
C SER A 194 -10.66 -8.26 2.35
N PHE A 195 -10.58 -9.55 2.68
CA PHE A 195 -9.35 -10.32 2.66
C PHE A 195 -9.48 -11.49 1.68
N ARG A 196 -8.51 -11.61 0.76
CA ARG A 196 -8.55 -12.58 -0.35
C ARG A 196 -7.23 -13.32 -0.51
N ILE A 197 -7.35 -14.63 -0.74
CA ILE A 197 -6.27 -15.38 -1.39
C ILE A 197 -6.32 -15.05 -2.88
N GLN A 198 -5.18 -14.66 -3.45
CA GLN A 198 -5.06 -14.38 -4.86
C GLN A 198 -3.63 -14.68 -5.30
N SER A 199 -3.45 -15.28 -6.49
CA SER A 199 -2.12 -15.44 -7.06
C SER A 199 -1.58 -14.11 -7.59
N TRP A 200 -0.26 -13.94 -7.56
CA TRP A 200 0.40 -12.78 -8.18
C TRP A 200 0.04 -12.65 -9.68
N PHE A 201 -0.14 -13.77 -10.38
CA PHE A 201 -0.53 -13.73 -11.78
C PHE A 201 -1.90 -13.07 -11.99
N GLN A 202 -2.86 -13.33 -11.10
CA GLN A 202 -4.17 -12.67 -11.13
C GLN A 202 -4.13 -11.22 -10.63
N SER A 203 -3.10 -10.81 -9.88
CA SER A 203 -2.94 -9.41 -9.46
C SER A 203 -2.35 -8.53 -10.55
N LEU A 204 -1.61 -9.12 -11.49
CA LEU A 204 -1.23 -8.47 -12.73
C LEU A 204 -2.51 -8.29 -13.57
N LYS A 205 -3.02 -7.05 -13.64
CA LYS A 205 -4.08 -6.63 -14.57
C LYS A 205 -3.55 -6.64 -16.01
N LEU A 206 -3.07 -7.79 -16.49
CA LEU A 206 -2.70 -7.97 -17.89
C LEU A 206 -3.98 -7.79 -18.70
N GLN A 207 -4.04 -6.69 -19.45
CA GLN A 207 -5.02 -6.56 -20.52
C GLN A 207 -4.64 -7.57 -21.59
N ASP A 208 -5.62 -8.38 -22.03
CA ASP A 208 -5.51 -9.14 -23.28
C ASP A 208 -5.19 -8.22 -24.47
#